data_AF-A0A8B6Y3T0-F1
#
_entry.id   AF-A0A8B6Y3T0-F1
#
_cell.length_a   1.000
_cell.length_b   1.000
_cell.length_c   1.000
_cell.angle_alpha   90.00
_cell.angle_beta   90.00
_cell.angle_gamma   90.00
#
_symmetry.space_group_name_H-M   'P 1'
#
loop_
_entity.id
_entity.type
_entity.pdbx_description
1 polymer ?
#
loop_
_entity_poly.entity_id
_entity_poly.type
_entity_poly.pdbx_seq_one_letter_code
_entity_poly.pdbx_strand_id
1 'polypeptide(L)'
;MHTPKDQTENIYKIGIQESMSLVDEQILNFDKVEKQETKSLINQQNENFDETNKQEKKDFEKLDVDGILFLIGEFGRSQILLMIMLSLLMIPTAYQSLSITFIGLNPPWRCTNNSKECNRQGEFSINDEFYKQRCSMKRDSWTYVKEKDFSIVTEWDLVCDKVSLTYMANSALQIGGGIGTIILGFMSD
;
A
#
# COMPACT_ATOMS: atom_id res chain seq x y z
N MET A 1 91.28 9.64 55.77
CA MET A 1 90.18 10.48 56.25
C MET A 1 89.15 10.54 55.13
N HIS A 2 88.29 9.53 55.03
CA HIS A 2 87.28 9.40 53.97
C HIS A 2 86.05 10.20 54.40
N THR A 3 85.81 11.34 53.75
CA THR A 3 84.81 12.34 54.14
C THR A 3 83.44 12.11 53.45
N PRO A 4 82.35 12.57 54.07
CA PRO A 4 81.00 11.97 54.07
C PRO A 4 80.07 12.51 52.97
N LYS A 5 80.49 12.48 51.70
CA LYS A 5 79.65 12.94 50.57
C LYS A 5 78.78 11.85 49.94
N ASP A 6 79.17 10.59 50.03
CA ASP A 6 78.49 9.48 49.33
C ASP A 6 77.22 8.99 50.06
N GLN A 7 77.24 8.98 51.40
CA GLN A 7 76.07 8.59 52.21
C GLN A 7 74.94 9.61 52.18
N THR A 8 75.24 10.89 51.97
CA THR A 8 74.21 11.94 51.92
C THR A 8 73.44 11.87 50.60
N GLU A 9 74.09 11.69 49.45
CA GLU A 9 73.44 11.57 48.14
C GLU A 9 72.47 10.38 48.04
N ASN A 10 72.82 9.24 48.65
CA ASN A 10 71.98 8.05 48.64
C ASN A 10 70.71 8.21 49.50
N ILE A 11 70.81 8.87 50.65
CA ILE A 11 69.64 9.16 51.51
C ILE A 11 68.67 10.13 50.82
N TYR A 12 69.17 11.14 50.10
CA TYR A 12 68.31 12.04 49.31
C TYR A 12 67.59 11.30 48.18
N LYS A 13 68.27 10.39 47.46
CA LYS A 13 67.63 9.57 46.41
C LYS A 13 66.54 8.64 46.96
N ILE A 14 66.79 8.00 48.11
CA ILE A 14 65.80 7.13 48.76
C ILE A 14 64.58 7.94 49.23
N GLY A 15 64.79 9.10 49.84
CA GLY A 15 63.68 9.98 50.26
C GLY A 15 62.86 10.54 49.09
N ILE A 16 63.49 10.82 47.94
CA ILE A 16 62.78 11.21 46.70
C ILE A 16 61.98 10.02 46.13
N GLN A 17 62.54 8.82 46.16
CA GLN A 17 61.85 7.62 45.68
C GLN A 17 60.62 7.28 46.54
N GLU A 18 60.75 7.40 47.87
CA GLU A 18 59.68 7.12 48.81
C GLU A 18 58.55 8.17 48.71
N SER A 19 58.90 9.45 48.58
CA SER A 19 57.91 10.52 48.33
C SER A 19 57.22 10.40 46.98
N MET A 20 57.92 9.99 45.92
CA MET A 20 57.31 9.74 44.60
C MET A 20 56.34 8.55 44.64
N SER A 21 56.68 7.49 45.38
CA SER A 21 55.78 6.33 45.57
C SER A 21 54.49 6.66 46.32
N LEU A 22 54.57 7.58 47.30
CA LEU A 22 53.39 8.07 48.03
C LEU A 22 52.48 8.94 47.16
N VAL A 23 53.07 9.75 46.27
CA VAL A 23 52.31 10.57 45.32
C VAL A 23 51.59 9.69 44.30
N ASP A 24 52.23 8.65 43.77
CA ASP A 24 51.60 7.70 42.84
C ASP A 24 50.43 6.93 43.49
N GLU A 25 50.56 6.54 44.76
CA GLU A 25 49.48 5.88 45.51
C GLU A 25 48.27 6.81 45.72
N GLN A 26 48.51 8.10 45.97
CA GLN A 26 47.46 9.11 46.09
C GLN A 26 46.73 9.34 44.76
N ILE A 27 47.46 9.42 43.65
CA ILE A 27 46.88 9.56 42.30
C ILE A 27 46.00 8.35 41.97
N LEU A 28 46.48 7.13 42.24
CA LEU A 28 45.71 5.91 42.02
C LEU A 28 44.42 5.84 42.84
N ASN A 29 44.43 6.37 44.07
CA ASN A 29 43.23 6.42 44.90
C ASN A 29 42.23 7.47 44.42
N PHE A 30 42.72 8.63 43.97
CA PHE A 30 41.87 9.66 43.37
C PHE A 30 41.19 9.17 42.08
N ASP A 31 41.93 8.51 41.18
CA ASP A 31 41.40 7.91 39.96
C ASP A 31 40.33 6.84 40.20
N LYS A 32 40.44 6.09 41.30
CA LYS A 32 39.43 5.08 41.70
C LYS A 32 38.15 5.75 42.18
N VAL A 33 38.25 6.84 42.94
CA VAL A 33 37.10 7.59 43.45
C VAL A 33 36.32 8.21 42.29
N GLU A 34 36.99 8.86 41.32
CA GLU A 34 36.34 9.47 40.15
C GLU A 34 35.63 8.44 39.25
N LYS A 35 36.26 7.26 39.04
CA LYS A 35 35.63 6.15 38.31
C LYS A 35 34.39 5.59 39.03
N GLN A 36 34.36 5.63 40.36
CA GLN A 36 33.25 5.14 41.15
C GLN A 36 32.05 6.10 41.08
N GLU A 37 32.29 7.41 41.13
CA GLU A 37 31.26 8.45 40.96
C GLU A 37 30.69 8.46 39.54
N THR A 38 31.52 8.28 38.51
CA THR A 38 31.03 8.23 37.13
C THR A 38 30.13 7.02 36.90
N LYS A 39 30.44 5.86 37.49
CA LYS A 39 29.62 4.64 37.39
C LYS A 39 28.26 4.79 38.06
N SER A 40 28.18 5.46 39.21
CA SER A 40 26.91 5.67 39.90
C SER A 40 25.99 6.61 39.11
N LEU A 41 26.54 7.68 38.53
CA LEU A 41 25.79 8.61 37.68
C LEU A 41 25.25 7.92 36.41
N ILE A 42 26.07 7.10 35.75
CA ILE A 42 25.63 6.33 34.58
C ILE A 42 24.54 5.33 34.95
N ASN A 43 24.68 4.61 36.06
CA ASN A 43 23.67 3.65 36.50
C ASN A 43 22.33 4.35 36.81
N GLN A 44 22.39 5.51 37.48
CA GLN A 44 21.21 6.32 37.78
C GLN A 44 20.55 6.88 36.51
N GLN A 45 21.33 7.29 35.51
CA GLN A 45 20.79 7.73 34.22
C GLN A 45 20.11 6.59 33.45
N ASN A 46 20.71 5.39 33.46
CA ASN A 46 20.12 4.22 32.81
C ASN A 46 18.82 3.79 33.48
N GLU A 47 18.77 3.78 34.81
CA GLU A 47 17.53 3.48 35.57
C GLU A 47 16.42 4.47 35.23
N ASN A 48 16.71 5.78 35.20
CA ASN A 48 15.73 6.80 34.82
C ASN A 48 15.25 6.65 33.36
N PHE A 49 16.16 6.29 32.44
CA PHE A 49 15.83 6.08 31.03
C PHE A 49 14.94 4.84 30.82
N ASP A 50 15.22 3.76 31.56
CA ASP A 50 14.40 2.54 31.54
C ASP A 50 13.01 2.78 32.13
N GLU A 51 12.91 3.57 33.22
CA GLU A 51 11.61 3.95 33.77
C GLU A 51 10.80 4.83 32.81
N THR A 52 11.46 5.77 32.12
CA THR A 52 10.81 6.65 31.14
C THR A 52 10.26 5.84 29.95
N ASN A 53 11.06 4.94 29.37
CA ASN A 53 10.60 4.06 28.29
C ASN A 53 9.46 3.15 28.73
N LYS A 54 9.54 2.62 29.95
CA LYS A 54 8.49 1.76 30.51
C LYS A 54 7.19 2.53 30.72
N GLN A 55 7.28 3.81 31.08
CA GLN A 55 6.14 4.68 31.24
C GLN A 55 5.51 5.05 29.90
N GLU A 56 6.31 5.48 28.92
CA GLU A 56 5.84 5.77 27.55
C GLU A 56 5.16 4.55 26.91
N LYS A 57 5.72 3.35 27.11
CA LYS A 57 5.14 2.11 26.59
C LYS A 57 3.80 1.77 27.25
N LYS A 58 3.67 2.00 28.56
CA LYS A 58 2.40 1.81 29.29
C LYS A 58 1.35 2.83 28.89
N ASP A 59 1.75 4.07 28.63
CA ASP A 59 0.84 5.13 28.21
C ASP A 59 0.36 4.90 26.77
N PHE A 60 1.20 4.34 25.90
CA PHE A 60 0.80 3.87 24.57
C PHE A 60 -0.13 2.65 24.62
N GLU A 61 0.11 1.70 25.53
CA GLU A 61 -0.75 0.52 25.70
C GLU A 61 -2.13 0.85 26.29
N LYS A 62 -2.24 1.96 27.04
CA LYS A 62 -3.51 2.48 27.58
C LYS A 62 -4.26 3.42 26.65
N LEU A 63 -3.67 3.80 25.51
CA LEU A 63 -4.35 4.67 24.56
C LEU A 63 -5.44 3.90 23.82
N ASP A 64 -6.69 4.29 24.06
CA ASP A 64 -7.85 3.79 23.32
C ASP A 64 -7.73 4.15 21.84
N VAL A 65 -8.45 3.42 20.98
CA VAL A 65 -8.45 3.65 19.51
C VAL A 65 -8.80 5.10 19.19
N ASP A 66 -9.68 5.71 19.98
CA ASP A 66 -10.06 7.12 19.89
C ASP A 66 -8.90 8.08 20.21
N GLY A 67 -8.00 7.72 21.13
CA GLY A 67 -6.79 8.49 21.44
C GLY A 67 -5.73 8.41 20.34
N ILE A 68 -5.63 7.25 19.68
CA ILE A 68 -4.79 7.07 18.49
C ILE A 68 -5.35 7.92 17.33
N LEU A 69 -6.67 7.95 17.15
CA LEU A 69 -7.31 8.78 16.13
C LEU A 69 -7.08 10.28 16.37
N PHE A 70 -7.11 10.73 17.62
CA PHE A 70 -6.81 12.13 17.97
C PHE A 70 -5.34 12.51 17.69
N LEU A 71 -4.40 11.58 17.92
CA LEU A 71 -2.97 11.77 17.61
C LEU A 71 -2.67 11.78 16.10
N ILE A 72 -3.41 10.99 15.31
CA ILE A 72 -3.29 10.98 13.83
C ILE A 72 -3.83 12.28 13.20
N GLY A 73 -4.69 13.01 13.92
CA GLY A 73 -5.22 14.32 13.54
C GLY A 73 -6.51 14.23 12.73
N GLU A 74 -7.40 15.22 12.92
CA GLU A 74 -8.66 15.32 12.18
C GLU A 74 -8.41 15.53 10.67
N PHE A 75 -9.24 14.91 9.82
CA PHE A 75 -9.16 15.05 8.36
C PHE A 75 -9.22 16.53 7.95
N GLY A 76 -8.10 17.04 7.44
CA GLY A 76 -8.01 18.44 7.00
C GLY A 76 -8.82 18.74 5.74
N ARG A 77 -9.14 20.02 5.49
CA ARG A 77 -9.90 20.46 4.30
C ARG A 77 -9.26 19.99 2.98
N SER A 78 -7.94 19.97 2.90
CA SER A 78 -7.20 19.49 1.73
C SER A 78 -7.27 17.96 1.57
N GLN A 79 -7.30 17.19 2.66
CA GLN A 79 -7.51 15.74 2.59
C GLN A 79 -8.92 15.40 2.11
N ILE A 80 -9.94 16.14 2.56
CA ILE A 80 -11.32 15.96 2.08
C ILE A 80 -11.39 16.27 0.57
N LEU A 81 -10.73 17.33 0.11
CA LEU A 81 -10.67 17.66 -1.33
C LEU A 81 -10.00 16.53 -2.13
N LEU A 82 -8.90 15.97 -1.65
CA LEU A 82 -8.24 14.82 -2.27
C LEU A 82 -9.14 13.59 -2.28
N MET A 83 -9.88 13.33 -1.20
CA MET A 83 -10.86 12.23 -1.13
C MET A 83 -11.99 12.42 -2.14
N ILE A 84 -12.49 13.64 -2.33
CA ILE A 84 -13.51 13.95 -3.34
C ILE A 84 -12.94 13.74 -4.75
N MET A 85 -11.75 14.25 -5.04
CA MET A 85 -11.10 14.08 -6.33
C MET A 85 -10.82 12.60 -6.63
N LEU A 86 -10.34 11.85 -5.64
CA LEU A 86 -10.13 10.41 -5.75
C LEU A 86 -11.46 9.67 -5.96
N SER A 87 -12.51 10.07 -5.28
CA SER A 87 -13.85 9.49 -5.46
C SER A 87 -14.38 9.73 -6.88
N LEU A 88 -14.16 10.92 -7.44
CA LEU A 88 -14.53 11.23 -8.83
C LEU A 88 -13.74 10.39 -9.85
N LEU A 89 -12.48 10.07 -9.58
CA LEU A 89 -11.66 9.18 -10.42
C LEU A 89 -12.14 7.73 -10.39
N MET A 90 -12.82 7.30 -9.32
CA MET A 90 -13.35 5.94 -9.20
C MET A 90 -14.66 5.74 -9.98
N ILE A 91 -15.42 6.81 -10.24
CA ILE A 91 -16.71 6.73 -10.97
C ILE A 91 -16.52 6.16 -12.40
N PRO A 92 -15.58 6.65 -13.24
CA PRO A 92 -15.32 6.07 -14.56
C PRO A 92 -14.94 4.59 -14.49
N THR A 93 -14.11 4.22 -13.51
CA THR A 93 -13.65 2.84 -13.31
C THR A 93 -14.81 1.90 -12.94
N ALA A 94 -15.73 2.38 -12.08
CA ALA A 94 -16.94 1.65 -11.74
C ALA A 94 -17.88 1.49 -12.96
N TYR A 95 -18.06 2.55 -13.74
CA TYR A 95 -18.87 2.52 -14.96
C TYR A 95 -18.31 1.55 -16.02
N GLN A 96 -16.99 1.52 -16.18
CA GLN A 96 -16.31 0.58 -17.08
C GLN A 96 -16.58 -0.88 -16.68
N SER A 97 -16.57 -1.17 -15.38
CA SER A 97 -16.84 -2.52 -14.85
C SER A 97 -18.28 -2.96 -15.11
N LEU A 98 -19.25 -2.05 -14.92
CA LEU A 98 -20.66 -2.31 -15.23
C LEU A 98 -20.87 -2.59 -16.73
N SER A 99 -20.21 -1.84 -17.60
CA SER A 99 -20.34 -1.97 -19.06
C SER A 99 -19.96 -3.37 -19.57
N ILE A 100 -18.94 -4.00 -18.98
CA ILE A 100 -18.50 -5.36 -19.35
C ILE A 100 -19.57 -6.41 -19.00
N THR A 101 -20.30 -6.23 -17.90
CA THR A 101 -21.36 -7.17 -17.51
C THR A 101 -22.55 -7.11 -18.47
N PHE A 102 -22.95 -5.93 -18.91
CA PHE A 102 -24.07 -5.76 -19.84
C PHE A 102 -23.79 -6.28 -21.26
N ILE A 103 -22.52 -6.32 -21.65
CA ILE A 103 -22.05 -6.97 -22.88
C ILE A 103 -22.30 -8.49 -22.87
N GLY A 104 -22.27 -9.14 -21.70
CA GLY A 104 -22.45 -10.59 -21.58
C GLY A 104 -23.88 -11.06 -21.78
N LEU A 105 -24.87 -10.15 -21.68
CA LEU A 105 -26.29 -10.49 -21.77
C LEU A 105 -26.73 -10.63 -23.24
N ASN A 106 -26.60 -11.86 -23.71
CA ASN A 106 -27.05 -12.31 -25.02
C ASN A 106 -28.49 -12.86 -24.93
N PRO A 107 -29.49 -12.18 -25.51
CA PRO A 107 -30.86 -12.65 -25.41
C PRO A 107 -31.17 -13.79 -26.38
N PRO A 108 -32.21 -14.60 -26.08
CA PRO A 108 -32.72 -15.60 -27.00
C PRO A 108 -33.33 -14.95 -28.25
N TRP A 109 -33.35 -15.71 -29.34
CA TRP A 109 -33.86 -15.27 -30.64
C TRP A 109 -34.84 -16.31 -31.19
N ARG A 110 -35.69 -15.90 -32.13
CA ARG A 110 -36.68 -16.74 -32.81
C ARG A 110 -36.74 -16.44 -34.30
N CYS A 111 -37.23 -17.38 -35.09
CA CYS A 111 -37.46 -17.16 -36.53
C CYS A 111 -38.59 -16.14 -36.75
N THR A 112 -38.49 -15.39 -37.86
CA THR A 112 -39.59 -14.53 -38.34
C THR A 112 -40.62 -15.39 -39.07
N ASN A 113 -41.92 -15.16 -38.87
CA ASN A 113 -43.00 -16.00 -39.43
C ASN A 113 -43.01 -16.13 -40.97
N ASN A 114 -42.34 -15.24 -41.70
CA ASN A 114 -42.33 -15.19 -43.17
C ASN A 114 -40.97 -15.56 -43.81
N SER A 115 -40.02 -16.08 -43.03
CA SER A 115 -38.68 -16.38 -43.54
C SER A 115 -38.56 -17.79 -44.13
N LYS A 116 -38.12 -17.90 -45.38
CA LYS A 116 -37.84 -19.20 -46.04
C LYS A 116 -36.58 -19.89 -45.50
N GLU A 117 -35.64 -19.11 -44.96
CA GLU A 117 -34.38 -19.63 -44.41
C GLU A 117 -34.52 -20.18 -42.98
N CYS A 118 -35.44 -19.62 -42.18
CA CYS A 118 -35.67 -20.02 -40.80
C CYS A 118 -37.08 -20.61 -40.69
N ASN A 119 -37.19 -21.94 -40.81
CA ASN A 119 -38.46 -22.67 -40.79
C ASN A 119 -38.72 -23.40 -39.44
N ARG A 120 -37.99 -23.01 -38.38
CA ARG A 120 -38.13 -23.63 -37.06
C ARG A 120 -38.98 -22.75 -36.15
N GLN A 121 -39.91 -23.38 -35.44
CA GLN A 121 -40.69 -22.72 -34.40
C GLN A 121 -40.00 -22.96 -33.05
N GLY A 122 -39.89 -21.90 -32.24
CA GLY A 122 -39.27 -21.95 -30.92
C GLY A 122 -38.36 -20.76 -30.65
N GLU A 123 -37.96 -20.64 -29.40
CA GLU A 123 -36.95 -19.69 -28.94
C GLU A 123 -35.63 -20.43 -28.76
N PHE A 124 -34.55 -19.87 -29.31
CA PHE A 124 -33.21 -20.44 -29.21
C PHE A 124 -32.38 -19.64 -28.22
N SER A 125 -31.98 -20.30 -27.14
CA SER A 125 -31.16 -19.78 -26.06
C SER A 125 -29.69 -20.11 -26.28
N ILE A 126 -28.79 -19.52 -25.49
CA ILE A 126 -27.33 -19.73 -25.61
C ILE A 126 -26.92 -21.21 -25.51
N ASN A 127 -27.69 -22.03 -24.80
CA ASN A 127 -27.39 -23.44 -24.56
C ASN A 127 -27.81 -24.35 -25.74
N ASP A 128 -28.57 -23.83 -26.70
CA ASP A 128 -29.02 -24.60 -27.86
C ASP A 128 -27.93 -24.65 -28.94
N GLU A 129 -27.69 -25.84 -29.50
CA GLU A 129 -26.73 -26.01 -30.62
C GLU A 129 -27.08 -25.12 -31.82
N PHE A 130 -28.38 -24.88 -32.03
CA PHE A 130 -28.90 -24.05 -33.10
C PHE A 130 -28.65 -22.55 -32.89
N TYR A 131 -28.27 -22.11 -31.69
CA TYR A 131 -28.14 -20.69 -31.36
C TYR A 131 -27.19 -19.93 -32.31
N LYS A 132 -26.12 -20.58 -32.77
CA LYS A 132 -25.15 -19.99 -33.69
C LYS A 132 -25.60 -19.98 -35.16
N GLN A 133 -26.65 -20.72 -35.55
CA GLN A 133 -27.09 -20.76 -36.94
C GLN A 133 -27.65 -19.43 -37.47
N ARG A 134 -28.08 -18.53 -36.58
CA ARG A 134 -28.47 -17.16 -36.97
C ARG A 134 -27.38 -16.39 -37.70
N CYS A 135 -26.11 -16.78 -37.53
CA CYS A 135 -24.96 -16.18 -38.20
C CYS A 135 -24.83 -16.55 -39.68
N SER A 136 -25.44 -17.66 -40.08
CA SER A 136 -25.43 -18.13 -41.48
C SER A 136 -26.69 -17.73 -42.25
N MET A 137 -27.62 -17.02 -41.60
CA MET A 137 -28.90 -16.61 -42.17
C MET A 137 -28.92 -15.10 -42.40
N LYS A 138 -29.77 -14.65 -43.33
CA LYS A 138 -30.01 -13.21 -43.49
C LYS A 138 -30.62 -12.61 -42.23
N ARG A 139 -30.28 -11.35 -41.92
CA ARG A 139 -30.72 -10.66 -40.70
C ARG A 139 -32.25 -10.56 -40.54
N ASP A 140 -32.99 -10.48 -41.64
CA ASP A 140 -34.46 -10.38 -41.65
C ASP A 140 -35.16 -11.71 -41.32
N SER A 141 -34.42 -12.82 -41.40
CA SER A 141 -34.95 -14.18 -41.20
C SER A 141 -35.20 -14.51 -39.73
N TRP A 142 -34.65 -13.73 -38.80
CA TRP A 142 -34.78 -13.96 -37.38
C TRP A 142 -34.90 -12.64 -36.59
N THR A 143 -35.48 -12.71 -35.40
CA THR A 143 -35.64 -11.57 -34.50
C THR A 143 -35.31 -11.96 -33.06
N TYR A 144 -34.89 -10.98 -32.27
CA TYR A 144 -34.76 -11.16 -30.83
C TYR A 144 -36.13 -11.36 -30.19
N VAL A 145 -36.18 -12.21 -29.16
CA VAL A 145 -37.40 -12.41 -28.35
C VAL A 145 -37.63 -11.20 -27.44
N LYS A 146 -36.54 -10.62 -26.95
CA LYS A 146 -36.55 -9.41 -26.12
C LYS A 146 -36.63 -8.15 -26.98
N GLU A 147 -37.11 -7.09 -26.35
CA GLU A 147 -37.15 -5.75 -26.93
C GLU A 147 -35.76 -5.21 -27.23
N LYS A 148 -35.68 -4.18 -28.09
CA LYS A 148 -34.42 -3.61 -28.56
C LYS A 148 -33.58 -3.03 -27.42
N ASP A 149 -34.22 -2.45 -26.41
CA ASP A 149 -33.56 -1.74 -25.31
C ASP A 149 -33.16 -2.66 -24.14
N PHE A 150 -33.34 -3.98 -24.30
CA PHE A 150 -33.05 -4.94 -23.26
C PHE A 150 -31.54 -5.10 -22.99
N SER A 151 -30.72 -5.11 -24.04
CA SER A 151 -29.27 -5.15 -23.90
C SER A 151 -28.54 -4.46 -25.04
N ILE A 152 -27.26 -4.14 -24.82
CA ILE A 152 -26.39 -3.57 -25.86
C ILE A 152 -26.36 -4.43 -27.13
N VAL A 153 -26.47 -5.75 -26.97
CA VAL A 153 -26.49 -6.72 -28.07
C VAL A 153 -27.73 -6.54 -28.95
N THR A 154 -28.90 -6.26 -28.37
CA THR A 154 -30.15 -6.05 -29.14
C THR A 154 -30.21 -4.66 -29.77
N GLU A 155 -29.61 -3.66 -29.12
CA GLU A 155 -29.53 -2.28 -29.58
C GLU A 155 -28.71 -2.16 -30.87
N TRP A 156 -27.51 -2.73 -30.87
CA TRP A 156 -26.50 -2.57 -31.92
C TRP A 156 -26.26 -3.82 -32.76
N ASP A 157 -26.99 -4.90 -32.49
CA ASP A 157 -26.89 -6.18 -33.21
C ASP A 157 -25.45 -6.75 -33.16
N LEU A 158 -24.81 -6.72 -31.98
CA LEU A 158 -23.42 -7.17 -31.75
C LEU A 158 -23.33 -8.71 -31.67
N VAL A 159 -23.73 -9.38 -32.75
CA VAL A 159 -23.72 -10.85 -32.85
C VAL A 159 -22.81 -11.32 -33.97
N CYS A 160 -22.39 -12.60 -33.91
CA CYS A 160 -21.59 -13.23 -34.95
C CYS A 160 -20.26 -12.48 -35.16
N ASP A 161 -19.95 -12.01 -36.36
CA ASP A 161 -18.67 -11.33 -36.65
C ASP A 161 -18.47 -10.04 -35.84
N LYS A 162 -19.57 -9.38 -35.44
CA LYS A 162 -19.53 -8.14 -34.65
C LYS A 162 -19.21 -8.37 -33.17
N VAL A 163 -19.18 -9.62 -32.70
CA VAL A 163 -18.75 -9.92 -31.32
C VAL A 163 -17.30 -9.50 -31.09
N SER A 164 -16.47 -9.57 -32.13
CA SER A 164 -15.08 -9.11 -32.10
C SER A 164 -14.96 -7.63 -31.77
N LEU A 165 -15.90 -6.82 -32.26
CA LEU A 165 -15.95 -5.37 -32.03
C LEU A 165 -16.13 -5.05 -30.55
N THR A 166 -16.92 -5.86 -29.84
CA THR A 166 -17.12 -5.75 -28.40
C THR A 166 -15.84 -6.02 -27.62
N TYR A 167 -15.08 -7.04 -28.00
CA TYR A 167 -13.80 -7.36 -27.39
C TYR A 167 -12.76 -6.26 -27.66
N MET A 168 -12.72 -5.73 -28.89
CA MET A 168 -11.84 -4.61 -29.23
C MET A 168 -12.18 -3.34 -28.43
N ALA A 169 -13.45 -3.03 -28.24
CA ALA A 169 -13.87 -1.91 -27.40
C ALA A 169 -13.41 -2.08 -25.95
N ASN A 170 -13.58 -3.27 -25.37
CA ASN A 170 -13.11 -3.56 -24.01
C ASN A 170 -11.57 -3.45 -23.89
N SER A 171 -10.83 -3.98 -24.87
CA SER A 171 -9.37 -3.84 -24.92
C SER A 171 -8.94 -2.38 -25.04
N ALA A 172 -9.59 -1.59 -25.89
CA ALA A 172 -9.30 -0.16 -26.05
C ALA A 172 -9.51 0.62 -24.75
N LEU A 173 -10.59 0.30 -24.00
CA LEU A 173 -10.84 0.91 -22.69
C LEU A 173 -9.74 0.55 -21.67
N GLN A 174 -9.29 -0.70 -21.63
CA GLN A 174 -8.21 -1.12 -20.72
C GLN A 174 -6.86 -0.48 -21.07
N ILE A 175 -6.56 -0.36 -22.37
CA ILE A 175 -5.35 0.34 -22.83
C ILE A 175 -5.43 1.82 -22.47
N GLY A 176 -6.58 2.46 -22.71
CA GLY A 176 -6.82 3.86 -22.34
C GLY A 176 -6.67 4.09 -20.84
N GLY A 177 -7.19 3.19 -20.01
CA GLY A 177 -7.01 3.20 -18.56
C GLY A 177 -5.53 3.13 -18.17
N GLY A 178 -4.77 2.20 -18.77
CA GLY A 178 -3.34 2.07 -18.52
C GLY A 178 -2.51 3.30 -18.94
N ILE A 179 -2.84 3.91 -20.08
CA ILE A 179 -2.20 5.17 -20.50
C ILE A 179 -2.57 6.29 -19.53
N GLY A 180 -3.83 6.36 -19.10
CA GLY A 180 -4.32 7.35 -18.16
C GLY A 180 -3.59 7.31 -16.82
N THR A 181 -3.31 6.13 -16.27
CA THR A 181 -2.56 6.01 -14.99
C THR A 181 -1.12 6.47 -15.11
N ILE A 182 -0.46 6.23 -16.24
CA ILE A 182 0.91 6.71 -16.50
C ILE A 182 0.92 8.25 -16.53
N ILE A 183 -0.01 8.86 -17.26
CA ILE A 183 -0.08 10.33 -17.39
C ILE A 183 -0.40 10.98 -16.05
N LEU A 184 -1.40 10.46 -15.33
CA LEU A 184 -1.79 11.00 -14.01
C LEU A 184 -0.68 10.81 -12.98
N GLY A 185 0.05 9.69 -13.02
CA GLY A 185 1.23 9.49 -12.18
C GLY A 185 2.30 10.54 -12.45
N PHE A 186 2.59 10.83 -13.72
CA PHE A 186 3.54 11.88 -14.08
C PHE A 186 3.06 13.29 -13.66
N MET A 187 1.76 13.59 -13.75
CA MET A 187 1.22 14.88 -13.30
C MET A 187 1.20 15.02 -11.77
N SER A 188 1.26 13.92 -11.03
CA SER A 188 1.23 13.94 -9.56
C SER A 188 2.59 14.17 -8.91
N ASP A 189 3.68 14.05 -9.67
CA ASP A 189 5.07 14.33 -9.28
C ASP A 189 5.42 15.80 -9.59
#